data_AF-A0A7V6HAT5-F1
#
_entry.id   AF-A0A7V6HAT5-F1
#
_cell.length_a   1.000
_cell.length_b   1.000
_cell.length_c   1.000
_cell.angle_alpha   90.00
_cell.angle_beta   90.00
_cell.angle_gamma   90.00
#
_symmetry.space_group_name_H-M   'P 1'
#
loop_
_entity.id
_entity.type
_entity.pdbx_description
1 polymer ?
#
loop_
_entity_poly.entity_id
_entity_poly.type
_entity_poly.pdbx_seq_one_letter_code
_entity_poly.pdbx_strand_id
1 'polypeptide(L)'
;MSEEMEKKEKNGKDELDIADEKKAEPAAEEKQAVETEAKDQDDALKDTDEEPLLWENETRRKRIIALTTVIILVVCLIGYLLITKVIVPNNQYNQAQALMADKSYQEAIAEFEKLGDFRDSKAQIEEAHYQINDARYQEANQLFEEEDYVAAISIFESLGSFKDSPERIEDAHYQIKDAQYQDAAALIEDEDYVAAIAIFESLGDFKDSEARIEEARYLILKSQYDVAAQLLQEENFLEAISIFESLGDFEDSEARIKEANELIEQSKYDLAARLLDEENFEDAISIYLSLGSFEESKEIIEEATKESRYQVASELLEEDNYWDAISIYLSLGDFRDSEAKLEEATKEPRYKVATQLFEDKKYSDAILIFESLGNFRDSEARMEEAAELIKASKYLRATTLFENEEYVKAIAIFKTLGDYEDSQARIQEARRLMHETEPAEEGKE
;
A
#
# COMPACT_ATOMS: atom_id res chain seq x y z
N MET A 1 21.36 -32.38 50.84
CA MET A 1 21.87 -32.71 49.49
C MET A 1 22.81 -31.58 49.11
N SER A 2 24.12 -31.72 49.02
CA SER A 2 25.07 -32.86 49.07
C SER A 2 26.13 -32.42 48.06
N GLU A 3 27.26 -31.91 48.53
CA GLU A 3 28.49 -32.71 48.74
C GLU A 3 29.25 -32.81 47.40
N GLU A 4 30.43 -32.19 47.32
CA GLU A 4 31.75 -32.85 47.49
C GLU A 4 32.18 -33.64 46.24
N MET A 5 33.46 -33.74 45.87
CA MET A 5 34.74 -33.27 46.45
C MET A 5 35.67 -32.91 45.26
N GLU A 6 36.69 -32.05 45.39
CA GLU A 6 38.11 -32.39 45.65
C GLU A 6 38.67 -33.62 44.86
N LYS A 7 39.97 -33.75 44.53
CA LYS A 7 41.25 -33.21 45.05
C LYS A 7 42.34 -33.43 43.93
N LYS A 8 43.68 -33.30 44.06
CA LYS A 8 44.61 -33.36 45.20
C LYS A 8 46.03 -32.88 44.80
N GLU A 9 46.74 -32.22 45.73
CA GLU A 9 48.19 -32.33 46.04
C GLU A 9 49.28 -32.13 44.93
N LYS A 10 50.55 -31.79 45.22
CA LYS A 10 51.44 -31.88 46.41
C LYS A 10 52.60 -30.85 46.24
N ASN A 11 53.51 -30.50 47.17
CA ASN A 11 53.89 -30.91 48.54
C ASN A 11 54.61 -29.69 49.20
N GLY A 12 54.53 -29.38 50.52
CA GLY A 12 55.48 -29.81 51.60
C GLY A 12 56.82 -29.04 51.60
N LYS A 13 57.56 -28.73 52.68
CA LYS A 13 57.49 -28.77 54.18
C LYS A 13 58.62 -27.79 54.67
N ASP A 14 58.98 -27.46 55.93
CA ASP A 14 58.78 -27.93 57.32
C ASP A 14 59.02 -26.76 58.32
N GLU A 15 58.31 -26.57 59.46
CA GLU A 15 58.42 -27.13 60.85
C GLU A 15 59.47 -26.52 61.81
N LEU A 16 59.16 -26.60 63.14
CA LEU A 16 59.92 -26.28 64.37
C LEU A 16 59.76 -24.87 65.03
N ASP A 17 59.79 -24.70 66.38
CA ASP A 17 58.92 -25.18 67.50
C ASP A 17 59.45 -24.61 68.88
N ILE A 18 58.70 -24.81 69.99
CA ILE A 18 59.10 -24.80 71.43
C ILE A 18 59.06 -23.48 72.27
N ALA A 19 58.35 -23.58 73.42
CA ALA A 19 58.39 -22.81 74.71
C ALA A 19 58.08 -21.29 74.71
N ASP A 20 57.37 -20.67 75.68
CA ASP A 20 56.80 -21.02 77.00
C ASP A 20 57.77 -21.21 78.20
N GLU A 21 58.05 -20.13 78.96
CA GLU A 21 58.02 -20.19 80.43
C GLU A 21 57.88 -18.81 81.14
N LYS A 22 57.90 -18.80 82.48
CA LYS A 22 57.50 -17.68 83.38
C LYS A 22 58.66 -17.14 84.23
N LYS A 23 58.35 -16.05 84.96
CA LYS A 23 58.85 -15.60 86.29
C LYS A 23 59.99 -14.58 86.41
N ALA A 24 59.60 -13.45 87.01
CA ALA A 24 60.12 -12.88 88.27
C ALA A 24 61.44 -12.05 88.30
N GLU A 25 61.26 -10.87 88.92
CA GLU A 25 62.20 -10.09 89.76
C GLU A 25 62.93 -10.95 90.83
N PRO A 26 64.00 -10.49 91.53
CA PRO A 26 64.26 -9.09 91.91
C PRO A 26 65.72 -8.60 92.06
N ALA A 27 65.86 -7.34 92.52
CA ALA A 27 67.00 -6.76 93.28
C ALA A 27 68.36 -6.62 92.54
N ALA A 28 69.41 -5.98 93.09
CA ALA A 28 69.58 -4.70 93.83
C ALA A 28 71.11 -4.52 94.07
N GLU A 29 71.58 -3.30 94.38
CA GLU A 29 72.95 -3.01 94.90
C GLU A 29 74.16 -3.36 93.97
N GLU A 30 75.39 -2.83 94.12
CA GLU A 30 75.87 -1.47 94.48
C GLU A 30 77.38 -1.33 94.11
N LYS A 31 77.90 -0.10 93.90
CA LYS A 31 79.37 0.27 93.91
C LYS A 31 80.26 -0.38 92.80
N GLN A 32 81.52 0.01 92.54
CA GLN A 32 82.48 1.03 93.05
C GLN A 32 83.38 1.49 91.84
N ALA A 33 83.60 2.79 91.58
CA ALA A 33 84.73 3.64 92.01
C ALA A 33 86.04 3.63 91.17
N VAL A 34 86.49 4.85 90.77
CA VAL A 34 87.88 5.41 90.89
C VAL A 34 88.98 4.75 90.00
N GLU A 35 90.06 5.39 89.49
CA GLU A 35 90.83 6.65 89.68
C GLU A 35 91.20 7.22 88.26
N THR A 36 91.90 8.33 87.96
CA THR A 36 92.60 9.48 88.63
C THR A 36 92.39 10.72 87.69
N GLU A 37 92.98 11.93 87.73
CA GLU A 37 93.99 12.65 88.52
C GLU A 37 93.59 14.15 88.58
N ALA A 38 94.05 14.89 89.60
CA ALA A 38 94.06 16.36 89.66
C ALA A 38 95.39 16.84 90.28
N LYS A 39 95.85 18.07 89.99
CA LYS A 39 97.02 18.69 90.62
C LYS A 39 96.88 20.20 90.81
N ASP A 40 97.32 20.66 91.97
CA ASP A 40 97.20 22.03 92.48
C ASP A 40 98.48 22.86 92.28
N GLN A 41 98.34 24.20 92.36
CA GLN A 41 99.17 25.19 93.09
C GLN A 41 98.65 26.60 92.69
N ASP A 42 98.16 27.48 93.56
CA ASP A 42 98.50 27.89 94.95
C ASP A 42 99.72 28.83 95.04
N ASP A 43 99.47 30.13 95.28
CA ASP A 43 100.22 30.96 96.23
C ASP A 43 99.51 32.33 96.48
N ALA A 44 99.79 32.97 97.63
CA ALA A 44 99.03 34.12 98.15
C ALA A 44 99.65 35.52 97.86
N LEU A 45 98.87 36.62 98.03
CA LEU A 45 99.23 37.78 98.89
C LEU A 45 98.21 38.98 98.89
N LYS A 46 97.72 39.28 100.10
CA LYS A 46 97.38 40.58 100.76
C LYS A 46 97.01 41.89 100.03
N ASP A 47 96.02 42.55 100.64
CA ASP A 47 95.86 43.99 100.97
C ASP A 47 96.28 45.09 99.97
N THR A 48 95.29 45.91 99.58
CA THR A 48 95.26 47.35 99.96
C THR A 48 93.83 47.91 99.77
N ASP A 49 93.47 48.93 100.54
CA ASP A 49 92.13 49.56 100.55
C ASP A 49 91.88 50.47 99.34
N GLU A 50 90.63 50.50 98.82
CA GLU A 50 89.97 51.73 98.36
C GLU A 50 88.43 51.52 98.17
N GLU A 51 87.62 52.39 98.77
CA GLU A 51 86.14 52.45 98.71
C GLU A 51 85.71 53.83 98.14
N PRO A 52 84.44 54.10 97.75
CA PRO A 52 83.27 53.24 97.57
C PRO A 52 82.50 53.51 96.24
N LEU A 53 81.29 52.93 96.08
CA LEU A 53 80.03 53.63 95.68
C LEU A 53 78.92 52.66 95.21
N LEU A 54 77.80 52.59 95.94
CA LEU A 54 76.64 51.73 95.61
C LEU A 54 75.28 52.44 95.78
N TRP A 55 74.74 53.12 94.74
CA TRP A 55 73.32 53.54 94.70
C TRP A 55 72.76 54.00 93.32
N GLU A 56 72.95 53.29 92.19
CA GLU A 56 72.23 53.67 90.95
C GLU A 56 71.91 52.53 89.93
N ASN A 57 70.97 51.61 90.23
CA ASN A 57 70.51 50.67 89.17
C ASN A 57 69.04 50.20 89.13
N GLU A 58 68.13 50.55 90.05
CA GLU A 58 66.73 50.07 89.96
C GLU A 58 66.05 50.40 88.62
N THR A 59 66.24 51.64 88.14
CA THR A 59 65.74 52.12 86.85
C THR A 59 66.44 51.42 85.68
N ARG A 60 67.74 51.13 85.79
CA ARG A 60 68.52 50.38 84.79
C ARG A 60 68.04 48.93 84.69
N ARG A 61 67.79 48.25 85.82
CA ARG A 61 67.31 46.86 85.87
C ARG A 61 65.88 46.74 85.32
N LYS A 62 64.98 47.67 85.68
CA LYS A 62 63.62 47.78 85.12
C LYS A 62 63.64 48.03 83.60
N ARG A 63 64.55 48.90 83.10
CA ARG A 63 64.76 49.13 81.66
C ARG A 63 65.29 47.90 80.93
N ILE A 64 66.27 47.18 81.48
CA ILE A 64 66.83 45.96 80.86
C ILE A 64 65.75 44.87 80.75
N ILE A 65 64.98 44.62 81.83
CA ILE A 65 63.88 43.66 81.81
C ILE A 65 62.86 44.03 80.73
N ALA A 66 62.44 45.30 80.67
CA ALA A 66 61.53 45.80 79.63
C ALA A 66 62.10 45.66 78.20
N LEU A 67 63.41 45.86 78.01
CA LEU A 67 64.06 45.63 76.71
C LEU A 67 64.01 44.15 76.33
N THR A 68 64.33 43.25 77.28
CA THR A 68 64.32 41.80 77.02
C THR A 68 62.92 41.26 76.77
N THR A 69 61.88 41.75 77.46
CA THR A 69 60.49 41.33 77.17
C THR A 69 59.99 41.89 75.84
N VAL A 70 60.37 43.12 75.45
CA VAL A 70 60.08 43.64 74.11
C VAL A 70 60.79 42.83 73.03
N ILE A 71 62.07 42.47 73.20
CA ILE A 71 62.80 41.62 72.25
C ILE A 71 62.16 40.23 72.16
N ILE A 72 61.78 39.60 73.28
CA ILE A 72 61.08 38.31 73.27
C ILE A 72 59.72 38.44 72.56
N LEU A 73 58.95 39.49 72.82
CA LEU A 73 57.68 39.73 72.12
C LEU A 73 57.88 39.98 70.62
N VAL A 74 58.95 40.66 70.20
CA VAL A 74 59.31 40.83 68.79
C VAL A 74 59.75 39.52 68.16
N VAL A 75 60.54 38.68 68.84
CA VAL A 75 60.93 37.34 68.35
C VAL A 75 59.71 36.40 68.27
N CYS A 76 58.81 36.44 69.26
CA CYS A 76 57.55 35.70 69.22
C CYS A 76 56.61 36.21 68.11
N LEU A 77 56.56 37.53 67.86
CA LEU A 77 55.79 38.12 66.76
C LEU A 77 56.37 37.75 65.40
N ILE A 78 57.70 37.78 65.24
CA ILE A 78 58.39 37.33 64.03
C ILE A 78 58.16 35.83 63.83
N GLY A 79 58.29 35.00 64.87
CA GLY A 79 58.01 33.57 64.81
C GLY A 79 56.55 33.27 64.45
N TYR A 80 55.59 33.98 65.06
CA TYR A 80 54.17 33.91 64.72
C TYR A 80 53.89 34.32 63.26
N LEU A 81 54.52 35.41 62.78
CA LEU A 81 54.41 35.83 61.39
C LEU A 81 55.06 34.83 60.42
N LEU A 82 56.22 34.26 60.75
CA LEU A 82 56.84 33.21 59.94
C LEU A 82 55.97 31.96 59.87
N ILE A 83 55.39 31.52 60.98
CA ILE A 83 54.46 30.37 61.02
C ILE A 83 53.21 30.66 60.18
N THR A 84 52.54 31.80 60.40
CA THR A 84 51.23 32.12 59.80
C THR A 84 51.28 32.70 58.39
N LYS A 85 52.40 33.30 57.95
CA LYS A 85 52.57 33.91 56.62
C LYS A 85 53.55 33.17 55.71
N VAL A 86 54.36 32.24 56.24
CA VAL A 86 55.34 31.49 55.43
C VAL A 86 55.18 29.98 55.57
N ILE A 87 55.27 29.43 56.77
CA ILE A 87 55.36 27.96 56.96
C ILE A 87 54.03 27.27 56.62
N VAL A 88 52.90 27.71 57.18
CA VAL A 88 51.59 27.11 56.90
C VAL A 88 51.18 27.29 55.43
N PRO A 89 51.24 28.50 54.83
CA PRO A 89 50.96 28.68 53.41
C PRO A 89 51.90 27.88 52.49
N ASN A 90 53.20 27.78 52.81
CA ASN A 90 54.13 26.97 52.01
C ASN A 90 53.75 25.47 52.05
N ASN A 91 53.32 24.94 53.19
CA ASN A 91 52.95 23.54 53.30
C ASN A 91 51.66 23.24 52.51
N GLN A 92 50.65 24.11 52.61
CA GLN A 92 49.42 24.03 51.81
C GLN A 92 49.71 24.18 50.30
N TYR A 93 50.61 25.09 49.93
CA TYR A 93 51.04 25.27 48.54
C TYR A 93 51.73 24.01 47.98
N ASN A 94 52.60 23.38 48.78
CA ASN A 94 53.23 22.12 48.40
C ASN A 94 52.20 20.97 48.26
N GLN A 95 51.16 20.95 49.10
CA GLN A 95 50.04 20.01 48.99
C GLN A 95 49.21 20.26 47.71
N ALA A 96 48.91 21.52 47.39
CA ALA A 96 48.21 21.89 46.15
C ALA A 96 49.02 21.51 44.90
N GLN A 97 50.35 21.70 44.91
CA GLN A 97 51.23 21.20 43.84
C GLN A 97 51.27 19.67 43.75
N ALA A 98 51.13 18.94 44.86
CA ALA A 98 51.01 17.48 44.82
C ALA A 98 49.69 17.04 44.16
N LEU A 99 48.59 17.73 44.47
CA LEU A 99 47.28 17.49 43.82
C LEU A 99 47.32 17.81 42.31
N MET A 100 48.05 18.85 41.88
CA MET A 100 48.30 19.10 40.45
C MET A 100 49.05 17.96 39.77
N ALA A 101 50.09 17.43 40.42
CA ALA A 101 50.89 16.33 39.89
C ALA A 101 50.10 14.99 39.81
N ASP A 102 49.14 14.82 40.71
CA ASP A 102 48.19 13.68 40.76
C ASP A 102 46.99 13.85 39.80
N LYS A 103 46.91 14.99 39.09
CA LYS A 103 45.76 15.43 38.25
C LYS A 103 44.45 15.64 38.99
N SER A 104 44.49 15.74 40.31
CA SER A 104 43.36 16.06 41.19
C SER A 104 43.06 17.58 41.15
N TYR A 105 42.89 18.12 39.93
CA TYR A 105 42.89 19.56 39.62
C TYR A 105 41.83 20.36 40.40
N GLN A 106 40.64 19.80 40.57
CA GLN A 106 39.54 20.49 41.28
C GLN A 106 39.79 20.59 42.79
N GLU A 107 40.53 19.64 43.37
CA GLU A 107 41.02 19.71 44.75
C GLU A 107 42.22 20.66 44.88
N ALA A 108 43.12 20.66 43.87
CA ALA A 108 44.23 21.59 43.80
C ALA A 108 43.77 23.05 43.75
N ILE A 109 42.76 23.37 42.92
CA ILE A 109 42.11 24.69 42.88
C ILE A 109 41.62 25.08 44.27
N ALA A 110 40.88 24.20 44.96
CA ALA A 110 40.34 24.49 46.29
C ALA A 110 41.43 24.75 47.34
N GLU A 111 42.63 24.15 47.25
CA GLU A 111 43.76 24.51 48.13
C GLU A 111 44.47 25.81 47.70
N PHE A 112 44.62 26.07 46.40
CA PHE A 112 45.19 27.33 45.90
C PHE A 112 44.30 28.55 46.16
N GLU A 113 42.97 28.41 46.14
CA GLU A 113 42.03 29.49 46.49
C GLU A 113 42.22 29.98 47.92
N LYS A 114 42.46 29.05 48.87
CA LYS A 114 42.75 29.37 50.28
C LYS A 114 44.06 30.14 50.45
N LEU A 115 44.98 30.04 49.48
CA LEU A 115 46.29 30.68 49.47
C LEU A 115 46.26 32.08 48.86
N GLY A 116 45.30 32.39 47.98
CA GLY A 116 45.07 33.71 47.42
C GLY A 116 46.29 34.27 46.67
N ASP A 117 46.86 35.36 47.18
CA ASP A 117 48.06 36.03 46.61
C ASP A 117 49.39 35.40 47.05
N PHE A 118 49.40 34.22 47.66
CA PHE A 118 50.65 33.53 48.02
C PHE A 118 51.30 32.92 46.76
N ARG A 119 52.50 33.41 46.42
CA ARG A 119 53.24 33.04 45.20
C ARG A 119 52.39 33.23 43.93
N ASP A 120 52.34 32.21 43.10
CA ASP A 120 51.69 32.07 41.80
C ASP A 120 50.38 31.24 41.91
N SER A 121 49.81 31.07 43.11
CA SER A 121 48.61 30.25 43.34
C SER A 121 47.45 30.57 42.37
N LYS A 122 47.30 31.84 41.97
CA LYS A 122 46.34 32.25 40.92
C LYS A 122 46.65 31.68 39.53
N ALA A 123 47.90 31.69 39.10
CA ALA A 123 48.31 31.07 37.83
C ALA A 123 48.22 29.54 37.90
N GLN A 124 48.41 28.93 39.08
CA GLN A 124 48.18 27.50 39.28
C GLN A 124 46.69 27.12 39.21
N ILE A 125 45.77 28.01 39.64
CA ILE A 125 44.31 27.87 39.42
C ILE A 125 43.97 27.99 37.94
N GLU A 126 44.54 28.97 37.23
CA GLU A 126 44.36 29.14 35.77
C GLU A 126 44.86 27.91 34.99
N GLU A 127 46.04 27.38 35.34
CA GLU A 127 46.59 26.13 34.80
C GLU A 127 45.69 24.92 35.12
N ALA A 128 45.19 24.80 36.35
CA ALA A 128 44.29 23.70 36.73
C ALA A 128 42.97 23.73 35.94
N HIS A 129 42.38 24.91 35.74
CA HIS A 129 41.22 25.07 34.86
C HIS A 129 41.55 24.78 33.39
N TYR A 130 42.73 25.17 32.91
CA TYR A 130 43.19 24.82 31.57
C TYR A 130 43.29 23.31 31.37
N GLN A 131 43.89 22.58 32.31
CA GLN A 131 44.03 21.12 32.26
C GLN A 131 42.68 20.38 32.33
N ILE A 132 41.73 20.86 33.15
CA ILE A 132 40.35 20.35 33.17
C ILE A 132 39.68 20.53 31.80
N ASN A 133 39.78 21.73 31.22
CA ASN A 133 39.18 22.03 29.93
C ASN A 133 39.87 21.28 28.77
N ASP A 134 41.19 21.08 28.82
CA ASP A 134 41.92 20.28 27.82
C ASP A 134 41.46 18.83 27.84
N ALA A 135 41.35 18.20 29.02
CA ALA A 135 40.88 16.83 29.14
C ALA A 135 39.47 16.64 28.56
N ARG A 136 38.54 17.55 28.87
CA ARG A 136 37.17 17.54 28.32
C ARG A 136 37.12 17.85 26.82
N TYR A 137 38.05 18.65 26.32
CA TYR A 137 38.21 18.90 24.89
C TYR A 137 38.72 17.65 24.14
N GLN A 138 39.62 16.85 24.74
CA GLN A 138 40.00 15.56 24.16
C GLN A 138 38.86 14.54 24.21
N GLU A 139 38.06 14.52 25.28
CA GLU A 139 36.84 13.70 25.41
C GLU A 139 35.82 14.05 24.29
N ALA A 140 35.59 15.34 24.03
CA ALA A 140 34.74 15.79 22.94
C ALA A 140 35.29 15.43 21.54
N ASN A 141 36.61 15.50 21.34
CA ASN A 141 37.24 15.02 20.10
C ASN A 141 37.11 13.51 19.92
N GLN A 142 37.24 12.71 20.99
CA GLN A 142 37.05 11.26 20.89
C GLN A 142 35.61 10.92 20.49
N LEU A 143 34.62 11.56 21.10
CA LEU A 143 33.20 11.38 20.71
C LEU A 143 32.94 11.79 19.25
N PHE A 144 33.63 12.83 18.77
CA PHE A 144 33.58 13.23 17.35
C PHE A 144 34.22 12.18 16.43
N GLU A 145 35.35 11.58 16.82
CA GLU A 145 36.01 10.48 16.08
C GLU A 145 35.22 9.15 16.16
N GLU A 146 34.36 8.99 17.18
CA GLU A 146 33.40 7.88 17.35
C GLU A 146 32.02 8.19 16.72
N GLU A 147 31.89 9.30 15.98
CA GLU A 147 30.68 9.78 15.30
C GLU A 147 29.47 10.12 16.21
N ASP A 148 29.64 10.13 17.54
CA ASP A 148 28.67 10.69 18.50
C ASP A 148 28.77 12.22 18.56
N TYR A 149 28.42 12.85 17.43
CA TYR A 149 28.40 14.30 17.26
C TYR A 149 27.51 15.00 18.28
N VAL A 150 26.43 14.35 18.76
CA VAL A 150 25.49 14.95 19.72
C VAL A 150 26.12 15.04 21.11
N ALA A 151 26.80 14.00 21.58
CA ALA A 151 27.55 14.06 22.83
C ALA A 151 28.76 15.00 22.71
N ALA A 152 29.48 14.97 21.59
CA ALA A 152 30.61 15.87 21.32
C ALA A 152 30.19 17.35 21.40
N ILE A 153 29.12 17.75 20.71
CA ILE A 153 28.56 19.11 20.75
C ILE A 153 28.27 19.54 22.19
N SER A 154 27.62 18.70 23.00
CA SER A 154 27.26 19.06 24.38
C SER A 154 28.49 19.36 25.26
N ILE A 155 29.61 18.66 25.02
CA ILE A 155 30.87 18.96 25.72
C ILE A 155 31.50 20.24 25.17
N PHE A 156 31.60 20.43 23.85
CA PHE A 156 32.13 21.65 23.24
C PHE A 156 31.33 22.91 23.63
N GLU A 157 30.00 22.86 23.69
CA GLU A 157 29.15 23.96 24.16
C GLU A 157 29.52 24.38 25.59
N SER A 158 29.74 23.39 26.47
CA SER A 158 30.12 23.62 27.86
C SER A 158 31.57 24.11 28.04
N LEU A 159 32.40 24.04 26.99
CA LEU A 159 33.75 24.59 26.93
C LEU A 159 33.77 26.03 26.39
N GLY A 160 32.71 26.46 25.70
CA GLY A 160 32.55 27.82 25.19
C GLY A 160 33.68 28.21 24.23
N SER A 161 34.38 29.32 24.53
CA SER A 161 35.51 29.81 23.73
C SER A 161 36.87 29.18 24.09
N PHE A 162 36.88 27.97 24.64
CA PHE A 162 38.14 27.23 24.86
C PHE A 162 38.61 26.59 23.56
N LYS A 163 39.79 27.00 23.08
CA LYS A 163 40.33 26.66 21.76
C LYS A 163 39.29 26.98 20.66
N ASP A 164 39.13 26.06 19.72
CA ASP A 164 38.25 25.99 18.55
C ASP A 164 36.94 25.24 18.84
N SER A 165 36.53 25.10 20.11
CA SER A 165 35.27 24.41 20.46
C SER A 165 34.04 24.92 19.70
N PRO A 166 33.86 26.24 19.40
CA PRO A 166 32.78 26.72 18.55
C PRO A 166 32.84 26.17 17.12
N GLU A 167 34.01 26.18 16.50
CA GLU A 167 34.25 25.65 15.16
C GLU A 167 34.01 24.12 15.11
N ARG A 168 34.39 23.39 16.17
CA ARG A 168 34.11 21.93 16.28
C ARG A 168 32.62 21.61 16.44
N ILE A 169 31.79 22.55 16.92
CA ILE A 169 30.31 22.43 16.91
C ILE A 169 29.76 22.63 15.50
N GLU A 170 30.29 23.60 14.74
CA GLU A 170 29.91 23.80 13.33
C GLU A 170 30.30 22.58 12.47
N ASP A 171 31.51 22.02 12.66
CA ASP A 171 31.94 20.74 12.07
C ASP A 171 30.93 19.61 12.39
N ALA A 172 30.56 19.45 13.67
CA ALA A 172 29.69 18.36 14.12
C ALA A 172 28.26 18.50 13.55
N HIS A 173 27.72 19.71 13.50
CA HIS A 173 26.45 19.99 12.82
C HIS A 173 26.53 19.75 11.30
N TYR A 174 27.68 19.98 10.66
CA TYR A 174 27.88 19.63 9.26
C TYR A 174 27.82 18.11 9.06
N GLN A 175 28.52 17.32 9.88
CA GLN A 175 28.53 15.85 9.72
C GLN A 175 27.16 15.21 9.96
N ILE A 176 26.39 15.69 10.95
CA ILE A 176 25.00 15.25 11.16
C ILE A 176 24.15 15.46 9.90
N LYS A 177 24.27 16.64 9.26
CA LYS A 177 23.57 16.94 8.00
C LYS A 177 24.09 16.13 6.81
N ASP A 178 25.39 15.84 6.77
CA ASP A 178 25.97 15.02 5.71
C ASP A 178 25.42 13.60 5.76
N ALA A 179 25.41 12.97 6.94
CA ALA A 179 24.81 11.64 7.16
C ALA A 179 23.33 11.62 6.74
N GLN A 180 22.52 12.58 7.23
CA GLN A 180 21.11 12.72 6.83
C GLN A 180 20.93 12.87 5.31
N TYR A 181 21.84 13.57 4.62
CA TYR A 181 21.82 13.70 3.17
C TYR A 181 22.15 12.36 2.47
N GLN A 182 23.08 11.55 3.00
CA GLN A 182 23.37 10.22 2.45
C GLN A 182 22.18 9.27 2.66
N ASP A 183 21.54 9.30 3.84
CA ASP A 183 20.33 8.52 4.12
C ASP A 183 19.20 8.88 3.14
N ALA A 184 18.99 10.18 2.89
CA ALA A 184 17.99 10.66 1.93
C ALA A 184 18.32 10.29 0.47
N ALA A 185 19.61 10.25 0.10
CA ALA A 185 20.05 9.79 -1.21
C ALA A 185 19.84 8.27 -1.39
N ALA A 186 20.12 7.47 -0.37
CA ALA A 186 19.86 6.03 -0.38
C ALA A 186 18.36 5.72 -0.53
N LEU A 187 17.49 6.52 0.09
CA LEU A 187 16.03 6.39 -0.08
C LEU A 187 15.54 6.71 -1.50
N ILE A 188 16.30 7.49 -2.30
CA ILE A 188 16.02 7.62 -3.75
C ILE A 188 16.45 6.33 -4.50
N GLU A 189 17.58 5.72 -4.13
CA GLU A 189 18.04 4.45 -4.74
C GLU A 189 17.14 3.25 -4.39
N ASP A 190 16.51 3.26 -3.21
CA ASP A 190 15.51 2.28 -2.74
C ASP A 190 14.05 2.62 -3.17
N GLU A 191 13.86 3.65 -4.02
CA GLU A 191 12.57 4.15 -4.53
C GLU A 191 11.56 4.72 -3.49
N ASP A 192 11.94 4.89 -2.22
CA ASP A 192 11.14 5.62 -1.20
C ASP A 192 11.33 7.14 -1.31
N TYR A 193 10.89 7.67 -2.45
CA TYR A 193 10.95 9.09 -2.79
C TYR A 193 10.22 9.98 -1.75
N VAL A 194 9.20 9.46 -1.05
CA VAL A 194 8.43 10.22 -0.06
C VAL A 194 9.22 10.40 1.23
N ALA A 195 9.90 9.35 1.72
CA ALA A 195 10.81 9.48 2.85
C ALA A 195 12.03 10.34 2.49
N ALA A 196 12.59 10.17 1.28
CA ALA A 196 13.70 11.00 0.79
C ALA A 196 13.36 12.51 0.81
N ILE A 197 12.23 12.89 0.22
CA ILE A 197 11.73 14.28 0.20
C ILE A 197 11.62 14.83 1.63
N ALA A 198 11.05 14.08 2.58
CA ALA A 198 10.87 14.54 3.95
C ALA A 198 12.20 14.84 4.68
N ILE A 199 13.28 14.09 4.37
CA ILE A 199 14.61 14.37 4.93
C ILE A 199 15.25 15.56 4.22
N PHE A 200 15.20 15.64 2.89
CA PHE A 200 15.73 16.79 2.14
C PHE A 200 15.02 18.11 2.51
N GLU A 201 13.69 18.09 2.72
CA GLU A 201 12.92 19.24 3.22
C GLU A 201 13.38 19.69 4.63
N SER A 202 13.86 18.76 5.46
CA SER A 202 14.44 19.07 6.79
C SER A 202 15.87 19.64 6.72
N LEU A 203 16.60 19.35 5.64
CA LEU A 203 17.98 19.79 5.40
C LEU A 203 18.04 21.22 4.83
N GLY A 204 17.05 21.62 4.02
CA GLY A 204 16.94 22.95 3.41
C GLY A 204 18.08 23.25 2.44
N ASP A 205 18.70 24.44 2.54
CA ASP A 205 19.82 24.89 1.69
C ASP A 205 21.14 24.09 1.85
N PHE A 206 21.11 22.90 2.45
CA PHE A 206 22.29 22.04 2.57
C PHE A 206 22.54 21.29 1.26
N LYS A 207 23.75 21.46 0.70
CA LYS A 207 24.17 20.92 -0.61
C LYS A 207 23.17 21.29 -1.73
N ASP A 208 22.59 20.29 -2.36
CA ASP A 208 21.64 20.34 -3.48
C ASP A 208 20.26 19.77 -3.09
N SER A 209 19.91 19.72 -1.80
CA SER A 209 18.69 19.07 -1.29
C SER A 209 17.40 19.53 -2.00
N GLU A 210 17.27 20.81 -2.33
CA GLU A 210 16.14 21.34 -3.13
C GLU A 210 16.03 20.70 -4.53
N ALA A 211 17.17 20.47 -5.19
CA ALA A 211 17.20 19.78 -6.49
C ALA A 211 16.89 18.28 -6.35
N ARG A 212 17.25 17.66 -5.21
CA ARG A 212 16.90 16.27 -4.88
C ARG A 212 15.43 16.07 -4.55
N ILE A 213 14.79 17.07 -3.96
CA ILE A 213 13.33 17.11 -3.80
C ILE A 213 12.65 17.07 -5.17
N GLU A 214 13.07 17.91 -6.11
CA GLU A 214 12.47 17.94 -7.45
C GLU A 214 12.80 16.70 -8.29
N GLU A 215 14.00 16.11 -8.13
CA GLU A 215 14.34 14.78 -8.67
C GLU A 215 13.39 13.69 -8.16
N ALA A 216 13.20 13.61 -6.85
CA ALA A 216 12.29 12.65 -6.23
C ALA A 216 10.82 12.88 -6.61
N ARG A 217 10.35 14.14 -6.72
CA ARG A 217 9.00 14.45 -7.21
C ARG A 217 8.82 14.04 -8.67
N TYR A 218 9.82 14.25 -9.52
CA TYR A 218 9.79 13.78 -10.91
C TYR A 218 9.72 12.25 -10.98
N LEU A 219 10.50 11.54 -10.15
CA LEU A 219 10.51 10.07 -10.13
C LEU A 219 9.18 9.46 -9.64
N ILE A 220 8.48 10.09 -8.69
CA ILE A 220 7.11 9.70 -8.30
C ILE A 220 6.16 9.78 -9.50
N LEU A 221 6.14 10.91 -10.23
CA LEU A 221 5.29 11.10 -11.41
C LEU A 221 5.68 10.13 -12.53
N LYS A 222 6.98 9.85 -12.71
CA LYS A 222 7.46 8.92 -13.73
C LYS A 222 7.05 7.47 -13.43
N SER A 223 7.19 7.03 -12.18
CA SER A 223 6.71 5.71 -11.72
C SER A 223 5.20 5.53 -11.98
N GLN A 224 4.40 6.55 -11.65
CA GLN A 224 2.96 6.55 -11.92
C GLN A 224 2.64 6.51 -13.42
N TYR A 225 3.37 7.26 -14.25
CA TYR A 225 3.22 7.24 -15.71
C TYR A 225 3.55 5.86 -16.28
N ASP A 226 4.65 5.24 -15.86
CA ASP A 226 5.10 3.95 -16.39
C ASP A 226 4.11 2.81 -15.99
N VAL A 227 3.48 2.91 -14.81
CA VAL A 227 2.34 2.04 -14.42
C VAL A 227 1.12 2.27 -15.32
N ALA A 228 0.75 3.52 -15.60
CA ALA A 228 -0.37 3.82 -16.50
C ALA A 228 -0.11 3.33 -17.94
N ALA A 229 1.14 3.43 -18.42
CA ALA A 229 1.58 2.91 -19.71
C ALA A 229 1.62 1.38 -19.75
N GLN A 230 1.83 0.68 -18.63
CA GLN A 230 1.67 -0.77 -18.54
C GLN A 230 0.18 -1.16 -18.58
N LEU A 231 -0.68 -0.50 -17.80
CA LEU A 231 -2.13 -0.75 -17.78
C LEU A 231 -2.77 -0.56 -19.17
N LEU A 232 -2.27 0.39 -19.96
CA LEU A 232 -2.66 0.59 -21.36
C LEU A 232 -2.30 -0.62 -22.26
N GLN A 233 -1.13 -1.24 -22.05
CA GLN A 233 -0.69 -2.45 -22.77
C GLN A 233 -1.41 -3.72 -22.30
N GLU A 234 -1.93 -3.72 -21.08
CA GLU A 234 -2.75 -4.81 -20.51
C GLU A 234 -4.26 -4.64 -20.77
N GLU A 235 -4.63 -3.73 -21.69
CA GLU A 235 -6.01 -3.38 -22.08
C GLU A 235 -6.90 -2.86 -20.93
N ASN A 236 -6.32 -2.52 -19.78
CA ASN A 236 -7.01 -1.94 -18.62
C ASN A 236 -7.17 -0.42 -18.77
N PHE A 237 -7.83 -0.01 -19.85
CA PHE A 237 -7.89 1.37 -20.33
C PHE A 237 -8.48 2.35 -19.29
N LEU A 238 -9.48 1.93 -18.51
CA LEU A 238 -10.13 2.81 -17.52
C LEU A 238 -9.23 3.14 -16.32
N GLU A 239 -8.43 2.17 -15.86
CA GLU A 239 -7.48 2.41 -14.78
C GLU A 239 -6.27 3.21 -15.28
N ALA A 240 -5.80 2.94 -16.49
CA ALA A 240 -4.78 3.75 -17.17
C ALA A 240 -5.22 5.23 -17.31
N ILE A 241 -6.44 5.49 -17.81
CA ILE A 241 -7.02 6.84 -17.91
C ILE A 241 -7.03 7.52 -16.53
N SER A 242 -7.50 6.83 -15.48
CA SER A 242 -7.59 7.42 -14.13
C SER A 242 -6.23 7.84 -13.56
N ILE A 243 -5.13 7.17 -13.94
CA ILE A 243 -3.78 7.56 -13.52
C ILE A 243 -3.25 8.69 -14.40
N PHE A 244 -3.41 8.63 -15.73
CA PHE A 244 -3.05 9.73 -16.62
C PHE A 244 -3.80 11.04 -16.29
N GLU A 245 -5.06 10.98 -15.88
CA GLU A 245 -5.82 12.15 -15.38
C GLU A 245 -5.21 12.73 -14.10
N SER A 246 -4.66 11.90 -13.21
CA SER A 246 -3.97 12.36 -12.00
C SER A 246 -2.60 12.97 -12.26
N LEU A 247 -1.97 12.61 -13.39
CA LEU A 247 -0.67 13.11 -13.86
C LEU A 247 -0.78 14.45 -14.60
N GLY A 248 -1.94 14.77 -15.18
CA GLY A 248 -2.23 16.05 -15.83
C GLY A 248 -1.30 16.34 -17.02
N ASP A 249 -0.53 17.42 -16.94
CA ASP A 249 0.39 17.88 -18.00
C ASP A 249 1.74 17.11 -18.03
N PHE A 250 1.89 16.00 -17.28
CA PHE A 250 3.13 15.21 -17.25
C PHE A 250 3.31 14.34 -18.50
N GLU A 251 4.51 14.38 -19.08
CA GLU A 251 4.92 13.73 -20.35
C GLU A 251 3.87 13.92 -21.48
N ASP A 252 3.18 12.85 -21.90
CA ASP A 252 2.15 12.89 -22.95
C ASP A 252 0.77 12.41 -22.46
N SER A 253 0.51 12.49 -21.14
CA SER A 253 -0.69 11.91 -20.49
C SER A 253 -2.02 12.31 -21.15
N GLU A 254 -2.19 13.57 -21.59
CA GLU A 254 -3.39 14.04 -22.29
C GLU A 254 -3.58 13.40 -23.69
N ALA A 255 -2.50 12.93 -24.32
CA ALA A 255 -2.55 12.13 -25.55
C ALA A 255 -2.84 10.65 -25.25
N ARG A 256 -2.29 10.10 -24.16
CA ARG A 256 -2.56 8.72 -23.71
C ARG A 256 -4.01 8.49 -23.28
N ILE A 257 -4.64 9.50 -22.69
CA ILE A 257 -6.09 9.46 -22.42
C ILE A 257 -6.89 9.35 -23.73
N LYS A 258 -6.47 10.03 -24.81
CA LYS A 258 -7.15 9.96 -26.12
C LYS A 258 -6.94 8.60 -26.78
N GLU A 259 -5.70 8.11 -26.82
CA GLU A 259 -5.33 6.75 -27.27
C GLU A 259 -6.16 5.68 -26.53
N ALA A 260 -6.28 5.77 -25.21
CA ALA A 260 -7.07 4.85 -24.40
C ALA A 260 -8.59 4.89 -24.72
N ASN A 261 -9.15 6.08 -24.98
CA ASN A 261 -10.55 6.21 -25.38
C ASN A 261 -10.81 5.69 -26.80
N GLU A 262 -9.91 5.96 -27.76
CA GLU A 262 -9.96 5.41 -29.11
C GLU A 262 -9.91 3.86 -29.09
N LEU A 263 -9.07 3.28 -28.22
CA LEU A 263 -9.00 1.82 -28.01
C LEU A 263 -10.27 1.25 -27.33
N ILE A 264 -10.89 1.96 -26.39
CA ILE A 264 -12.20 1.60 -25.82
C ILE A 264 -13.30 1.62 -26.91
N GLU A 265 -13.29 2.59 -27.81
CA GLU A 265 -14.25 2.68 -28.91
C GLU A 265 -14.06 1.54 -29.94
N GLN A 266 -12.81 1.25 -30.34
CA GLN A 266 -12.50 0.09 -31.18
C GLN A 266 -12.91 -1.24 -30.52
N SER A 267 -12.63 -1.42 -29.23
CA SER A 267 -12.99 -2.66 -28.50
C SER A 267 -14.51 -2.92 -28.47
N LYS A 268 -15.31 -1.85 -28.39
CA LYS A 268 -16.78 -1.91 -28.51
C LYS A 268 -17.22 -2.18 -29.95
N TYR A 269 -16.56 -1.59 -30.94
CA TYR A 269 -16.85 -1.82 -32.36
C TYR A 269 -16.62 -3.30 -32.72
N ASP A 270 -15.50 -3.87 -32.27
CA ASP A 270 -15.15 -5.27 -32.48
C ASP A 270 -16.03 -6.25 -31.68
N LEU A 271 -16.65 -5.79 -30.59
CA LEU A 271 -17.71 -6.53 -29.89
C LEU A 271 -19.02 -6.50 -30.69
N ALA A 272 -19.43 -5.34 -31.18
CA ALA A 272 -20.64 -5.21 -32.00
C ALA A 272 -20.54 -6.01 -33.31
N ALA A 273 -19.36 -6.03 -33.95
CA ALA A 273 -19.11 -6.85 -35.14
C ALA A 273 -19.26 -8.35 -34.85
N ARG A 274 -18.70 -8.85 -33.74
CA ARG A 274 -18.85 -10.26 -33.34
C ARG A 274 -20.29 -10.62 -33.00
N LEU A 275 -21.07 -9.70 -32.43
CA LEU A 275 -22.49 -9.91 -32.17
C LEU A 275 -23.30 -10.04 -33.48
N LEU A 276 -22.89 -9.40 -34.59
CA LEU A 276 -23.47 -9.67 -35.91
C LEU A 276 -23.09 -11.06 -36.45
N ASP A 277 -21.83 -11.47 -36.31
CA ASP A 277 -21.37 -12.82 -36.68
C ASP A 277 -22.07 -13.92 -35.85
N GLU A 278 -22.52 -13.60 -34.64
CA GLU A 278 -23.30 -14.46 -33.73
C GLU A 278 -24.84 -14.33 -33.94
N GLU A 279 -25.30 -13.61 -34.98
CA GLU A 279 -26.71 -13.29 -35.28
C GLU A 279 -27.48 -12.55 -34.15
N ASN A 280 -26.80 -11.99 -33.16
CA ASN A 280 -27.38 -11.17 -32.09
C ASN A 280 -27.48 -9.69 -32.52
N PHE A 281 -28.39 -9.43 -33.46
CA PHE A 281 -28.56 -8.13 -34.09
C PHE A 281 -29.00 -7.01 -33.13
N GLU A 282 -29.84 -7.28 -32.13
CA GLU A 282 -30.34 -6.23 -31.22
C GLU A 282 -29.23 -5.64 -30.34
N ASP A 283 -28.39 -6.50 -29.71
CA ASP A 283 -27.25 -6.04 -28.92
C ASP A 283 -26.20 -5.34 -29.79
N ALA A 284 -25.94 -5.85 -31.01
CA ALA A 284 -25.04 -5.22 -31.96
C ALA A 284 -25.48 -3.80 -32.33
N ILE A 285 -26.75 -3.63 -32.72
CA ILE A 285 -27.35 -2.31 -33.04
C ILE A 285 -27.24 -1.37 -31.82
N SER A 286 -27.53 -1.87 -30.62
CA SER A 286 -27.43 -1.10 -29.37
C SER A 286 -26.01 -0.56 -29.15
N ILE A 287 -24.98 -1.39 -29.33
CA ILE A 287 -23.58 -0.97 -29.17
C ILE A 287 -23.15 0.01 -30.28
N TYR A 288 -23.48 -0.26 -31.55
CA TYR A 288 -23.16 0.67 -32.65
C TYR A 288 -23.83 2.04 -32.47
N LEU A 289 -25.06 2.11 -31.95
CA LEU A 289 -25.70 3.37 -31.59
C LEU A 289 -25.01 4.05 -30.39
N SER A 290 -24.50 3.28 -29.42
CA SER A 290 -23.79 3.81 -28.24
C SER A 290 -22.41 4.41 -28.57
N LEU A 291 -21.77 3.94 -29.64
CA LEU A 291 -20.55 4.52 -30.23
C LEU A 291 -20.80 5.84 -30.97
N GLY A 292 -22.06 6.25 -31.11
CA GLY A 292 -22.44 7.40 -31.90
C GLY A 292 -22.40 7.13 -33.41
N SER A 293 -22.82 8.12 -34.18
CA SER A 293 -22.90 8.00 -35.64
C SER A 293 -21.54 8.19 -36.31
N PHE A 294 -20.68 7.16 -36.21
CA PHE A 294 -19.75 6.86 -37.29
C PHE A 294 -20.60 6.67 -38.56
N GLU A 295 -20.32 7.43 -39.63
CA GLU A 295 -21.11 7.33 -40.87
C GLU A 295 -20.99 5.92 -41.50
N GLU A 296 -19.90 5.21 -41.20
CA GLU A 296 -19.64 3.82 -41.58
C GLU A 296 -20.57 2.81 -40.87
N SER A 297 -20.87 3.00 -39.59
CA SER A 297 -21.78 2.13 -38.81
C SER A 297 -23.25 2.22 -39.25
N LYS A 298 -23.61 3.24 -40.03
CA LYS A 298 -25.00 3.53 -40.44
C LYS A 298 -25.57 2.47 -41.38
N GLU A 299 -24.81 2.04 -42.38
CA GLU A 299 -25.21 0.97 -43.30
C GLU A 299 -25.27 -0.38 -42.56
N ILE A 300 -24.35 -0.61 -41.62
CA ILE A 300 -24.32 -1.79 -40.75
C ILE A 300 -25.58 -1.86 -39.87
N ILE A 301 -25.96 -0.76 -39.21
CA ILE A 301 -27.19 -0.66 -38.40
C ILE A 301 -28.43 -0.90 -39.29
N GLU A 302 -28.49 -0.33 -40.50
CA GLU A 302 -29.64 -0.51 -41.39
C GLU A 302 -29.82 -1.98 -41.79
N GLU A 303 -28.74 -2.67 -42.15
CA GLU A 303 -28.80 -4.08 -42.56
C GLU A 303 -29.08 -5.02 -41.38
N ALA A 304 -28.43 -4.81 -40.22
CA ALA A 304 -28.73 -5.52 -38.99
C ALA A 304 -30.19 -5.34 -38.55
N THR A 305 -30.77 -4.15 -38.78
CA THR A 305 -32.19 -3.87 -38.49
C THR A 305 -33.12 -4.64 -39.44
N LYS A 306 -32.73 -4.88 -40.70
CA LYS A 306 -33.51 -5.75 -41.61
C LYS A 306 -33.41 -7.21 -41.19
N GLU A 307 -32.22 -7.68 -40.80
CA GLU A 307 -32.00 -9.05 -40.34
C GLU A 307 -32.78 -9.37 -39.05
N SER A 308 -32.64 -8.55 -38.00
CA SER A 308 -33.43 -8.64 -36.76
C SER A 308 -34.92 -8.74 -37.06
N ARG A 309 -35.44 -7.86 -37.92
CA ARG A 309 -36.87 -7.83 -38.27
C ARG A 309 -37.28 -9.01 -39.13
N TYR A 310 -36.40 -9.56 -39.96
CA TYR A 310 -36.64 -10.77 -40.74
C TYR A 310 -36.70 -12.02 -39.84
N GLN A 311 -35.82 -12.13 -38.84
CA GLN A 311 -35.88 -13.18 -37.81
C GLN A 311 -37.22 -13.11 -37.06
N VAL A 312 -37.55 -11.95 -36.47
CA VAL A 312 -38.81 -11.74 -35.73
C VAL A 312 -40.06 -12.02 -36.59
N ALA A 313 -40.06 -11.61 -37.86
CA ALA A 313 -41.16 -11.95 -38.78
C ALA A 313 -41.29 -13.45 -39.05
N SER A 314 -40.18 -14.19 -39.03
CA SER A 314 -40.12 -15.63 -39.23
C SER A 314 -40.59 -16.39 -37.99
N GLU A 315 -40.17 -15.98 -36.80
CA GLU A 315 -40.68 -16.51 -35.53
C GLU A 315 -42.19 -16.30 -35.41
N LEU A 316 -42.69 -15.09 -35.69
CA LEU A 316 -44.11 -14.78 -35.70
C LEU A 316 -44.91 -15.61 -36.73
N LEU A 317 -44.28 -16.00 -37.85
CA LEU A 317 -44.91 -16.88 -38.84
C LEU A 317 -44.95 -18.34 -38.36
N GLU A 318 -43.92 -18.83 -37.67
CA GLU A 318 -43.91 -20.16 -37.04
C GLU A 318 -44.88 -20.26 -35.85
N GLU A 319 -45.11 -19.17 -35.11
CA GLU A 319 -46.12 -19.06 -34.05
C GLU A 319 -47.58 -18.87 -34.55
N ASP A 320 -47.83 -18.94 -35.88
CA ASP A 320 -49.13 -18.63 -36.51
C ASP A 320 -49.64 -17.18 -36.26
N ASN A 321 -48.79 -16.24 -35.83
CA ASN A 321 -49.13 -14.81 -35.72
C ASN A 321 -48.95 -14.07 -37.06
N TYR A 322 -49.75 -14.49 -38.04
CA TYR A 322 -49.69 -13.99 -39.41
C TYR A 322 -49.85 -12.47 -39.56
N TRP A 323 -50.60 -11.79 -38.68
CA TRP A 323 -50.90 -10.37 -38.88
C TRP A 323 -49.66 -9.49 -38.63
N ASP A 324 -48.93 -9.77 -37.55
CA ASP A 324 -47.68 -9.07 -37.27
C ASP A 324 -46.57 -9.50 -38.24
N ALA A 325 -46.47 -10.79 -38.59
CA ALA A 325 -45.53 -11.28 -39.60
C ALA A 325 -45.72 -10.62 -40.98
N ILE A 326 -46.97 -10.54 -41.49
CA ILE A 326 -47.33 -9.83 -42.74
C ILE A 326 -46.91 -8.36 -42.67
N SER A 327 -47.16 -7.69 -41.55
CA SER A 327 -46.81 -6.28 -41.33
C SER A 327 -45.30 -6.05 -41.45
N ILE A 328 -44.49 -6.95 -40.88
CA ILE A 328 -43.03 -6.84 -40.91
C ILE A 328 -42.48 -7.21 -42.29
N TYR A 329 -42.84 -8.36 -42.88
CA TYR A 329 -42.35 -8.75 -44.22
C TYR A 329 -42.72 -7.72 -45.30
N LEU A 330 -43.93 -7.15 -45.27
CA LEU A 330 -44.34 -6.07 -46.19
C LEU A 330 -43.44 -4.83 -46.07
N SER A 331 -42.90 -4.54 -44.88
CA SER A 331 -41.98 -3.43 -44.64
C SER A 331 -40.50 -3.76 -44.93
N LEU A 332 -40.17 -5.04 -45.15
CA LEU A 332 -38.86 -5.52 -45.56
C LEU A 332 -38.73 -5.55 -47.10
N GLY A 333 -39.84 -5.76 -47.82
CA GLY A 333 -39.89 -5.68 -49.28
C GLY A 333 -39.03 -6.75 -49.96
N ASP A 334 -38.08 -6.31 -50.79
CA ASP A 334 -37.19 -7.18 -51.58
C ASP A 334 -36.05 -7.82 -50.73
N PHE A 335 -36.06 -7.66 -49.40
CA PHE A 335 -35.04 -8.19 -48.51
C PHE A 335 -35.17 -9.71 -48.31
N ARG A 336 -34.08 -10.47 -48.53
CA ARG A 336 -34.07 -11.94 -48.54
C ARG A 336 -35.19 -12.51 -49.42
N ASP A 337 -36.05 -13.37 -48.89
CA ASP A 337 -37.26 -13.92 -49.54
C ASP A 337 -38.56 -13.35 -48.93
N SER A 338 -38.51 -12.13 -48.36
CA SER A 338 -39.66 -11.52 -47.66
C SER A 338 -40.93 -11.41 -48.51
N GLU A 339 -40.83 -11.24 -49.84
CA GLU A 339 -42.00 -11.28 -50.73
C GLU A 339 -42.67 -12.67 -50.76
N ALA A 340 -41.88 -13.76 -50.82
CA ALA A 340 -42.39 -15.12 -50.78
C ALA A 340 -42.96 -15.49 -49.40
N LYS A 341 -42.30 -15.03 -48.33
CA LYS A 341 -42.79 -15.17 -46.95
C LYS A 341 -44.07 -14.38 -46.69
N LEU A 342 -44.22 -13.20 -47.29
CA LEU A 342 -45.45 -12.41 -47.28
C LEU A 342 -46.59 -13.14 -48.01
N GLU A 343 -46.33 -13.81 -49.14
CA GLU A 343 -47.32 -14.66 -49.80
C GLU A 343 -47.71 -15.86 -48.93
N GLU A 344 -46.73 -16.58 -48.35
CA GLU A 344 -46.96 -17.70 -47.44
C GLU A 344 -47.83 -17.28 -46.24
N ALA A 345 -47.45 -16.23 -45.51
CA ALA A 345 -48.19 -15.72 -44.37
C ALA A 345 -49.61 -15.26 -44.72
N THR A 346 -49.82 -14.74 -45.93
CA THR A 346 -51.14 -14.29 -46.41
C THR A 346 -52.06 -15.45 -46.81
N LYS A 347 -51.49 -16.54 -47.32
CA LYS A 347 -52.24 -17.69 -47.86
C LYS A 347 -52.45 -18.82 -46.85
N GLU A 348 -51.49 -19.09 -45.99
CA GLU A 348 -51.54 -20.21 -45.05
C GLU A 348 -52.78 -20.22 -44.12
N PRO A 349 -53.27 -19.09 -43.58
CA PRO A 349 -54.48 -19.09 -42.75
C PRO A 349 -55.71 -19.59 -43.51
N ARG A 350 -55.82 -19.23 -44.80
CA ARG A 350 -56.91 -19.66 -45.68
C ARG A 350 -56.78 -21.13 -46.05
N TYR A 351 -55.55 -21.58 -46.30
CA TYR A 351 -55.26 -22.99 -46.57
C TYR A 351 -55.63 -23.87 -45.37
N LYS A 352 -55.26 -23.47 -44.15
CA LYS A 352 -55.68 -24.15 -42.91
C LYS A 352 -57.21 -24.23 -42.77
N VAL A 353 -57.93 -23.14 -43.07
CA VAL A 353 -59.41 -23.14 -43.06
C VAL A 353 -60.00 -24.04 -44.16
N ALA A 354 -59.44 -24.02 -45.37
CA ALA A 354 -59.89 -24.87 -46.48
C ALA A 354 -59.72 -26.38 -46.15
N THR A 355 -58.58 -26.75 -45.55
CA THR A 355 -58.31 -28.10 -45.05
C THR A 355 -59.28 -28.50 -43.95
N GLN A 356 -59.57 -27.65 -42.96
CA GLN A 356 -60.57 -27.95 -41.94
C GLN A 356 -61.98 -28.14 -42.53
N LEU A 357 -62.38 -27.31 -43.51
CA LEU A 357 -63.67 -27.48 -44.21
C LEU A 357 -63.71 -28.79 -45.02
N PHE A 358 -62.59 -29.21 -45.59
CA PHE A 358 -62.45 -30.49 -46.29
C PHE A 358 -62.61 -31.69 -45.32
N GLU A 359 -61.94 -31.65 -44.16
CA GLU A 359 -62.05 -32.68 -43.12
C GLU A 359 -63.46 -32.75 -42.51
N ASP A 360 -64.08 -31.59 -42.29
CA ASP A 360 -65.51 -31.44 -41.91
C ASP A 360 -66.48 -31.94 -42.99
N LYS A 361 -65.99 -32.32 -44.18
CA LYS A 361 -66.76 -32.76 -45.37
C LYS A 361 -67.65 -31.67 -45.97
N LYS A 362 -67.35 -30.40 -45.68
CA LYS A 362 -67.96 -29.20 -46.26
C LYS A 362 -67.29 -28.88 -47.61
N TYR A 363 -67.23 -29.89 -48.49
CA TYR A 363 -66.43 -29.87 -49.71
C TYR A 363 -66.72 -28.66 -50.62
N SER A 364 -67.98 -28.22 -50.71
CA SER A 364 -68.35 -27.03 -51.50
C SER A 364 -67.73 -25.74 -50.96
N ASP A 365 -67.62 -25.60 -49.64
CA ASP A 365 -67.06 -24.41 -49.00
C ASP A 365 -65.51 -24.47 -49.05
N ALA A 366 -64.93 -25.67 -48.92
CA ALA A 366 -63.50 -25.91 -49.09
C ALA A 366 -63.03 -25.57 -50.51
N ILE A 367 -63.76 -26.02 -51.54
CA ILE A 367 -63.49 -25.72 -52.96
C ILE A 367 -63.33 -24.21 -53.21
N LEU A 368 -64.25 -23.40 -52.69
CA LEU A 368 -64.22 -21.94 -52.90
C LEU A 368 -62.97 -21.27 -52.31
N ILE A 369 -62.43 -21.82 -51.21
CA ILE A 369 -61.21 -21.28 -50.59
C ILE A 369 -59.96 -21.81 -51.30
N PHE A 370 -59.91 -23.10 -51.67
CA PHE A 370 -58.83 -23.67 -52.48
C PHE A 370 -58.73 -23.00 -53.88
N GLU A 371 -59.84 -22.71 -54.53
CA GLU A 371 -59.88 -21.93 -55.78
C GLU A 371 -59.27 -20.53 -55.58
N SER A 372 -59.54 -19.88 -54.44
CA SER A 372 -58.97 -18.57 -54.10
C SER A 372 -57.47 -18.58 -53.76
N LEU A 373 -56.90 -19.75 -53.52
CA LEU A 373 -55.49 -19.96 -53.21
C LEU A 373 -54.64 -20.25 -54.46
N GLY A 374 -55.26 -20.81 -55.50
CA GLY A 374 -54.60 -21.21 -56.74
C GLY A 374 -53.52 -22.27 -56.48
N ASN A 375 -52.34 -22.08 -57.06
CA ASN A 375 -51.23 -23.03 -57.01
C ASN A 375 -50.47 -23.04 -55.65
N PHE A 376 -51.09 -22.56 -54.57
CA PHE A 376 -50.48 -22.59 -53.23
C PHE A 376 -50.60 -24.00 -52.63
N ARG A 377 -49.46 -24.63 -52.33
CA ARG A 377 -49.35 -26.02 -51.88
C ARG A 377 -50.09 -26.97 -52.85
N ASP A 378 -50.96 -27.84 -52.34
CA ASP A 378 -51.74 -28.82 -53.11
C ASP A 378 -53.19 -28.36 -53.36
N SER A 379 -53.52 -27.08 -53.16
CA SER A 379 -54.89 -26.55 -53.19
C SER A 379 -55.68 -26.94 -54.45
N GLU A 380 -55.05 -26.91 -55.63
CA GLU A 380 -55.67 -27.36 -56.89
C GLU A 380 -56.09 -28.84 -56.84
N ALA A 381 -55.21 -29.73 -56.35
CA ALA A 381 -55.50 -31.15 -56.20
C ALA A 381 -56.56 -31.42 -55.11
N ARG A 382 -56.57 -30.64 -54.02
CA ARG A 382 -57.61 -30.71 -52.98
C ARG A 382 -58.98 -30.25 -53.45
N MET A 383 -59.01 -29.26 -54.34
CA MET A 383 -60.24 -28.82 -55.01
C MET A 383 -60.81 -29.93 -55.89
N GLU A 384 -59.98 -30.64 -56.67
CA GLU A 384 -60.40 -31.80 -57.47
C GLU A 384 -60.88 -32.97 -56.58
N GLU A 385 -60.11 -33.31 -55.52
CA GLU A 385 -60.47 -34.36 -54.55
C GLU A 385 -61.85 -34.08 -53.91
N ALA A 386 -62.08 -32.83 -53.50
CA ALA A 386 -63.35 -32.38 -52.94
C ALA A 386 -64.51 -32.49 -53.95
N ALA A 387 -64.26 -32.15 -55.22
CA ALA A 387 -65.27 -32.23 -56.27
C ALA A 387 -65.69 -33.67 -56.57
N GLU A 388 -64.77 -34.63 -56.55
CA GLU A 388 -65.08 -36.07 -56.66
C GLU A 388 -65.84 -36.59 -55.43
N LEU A 389 -65.47 -36.17 -54.21
CA LEU A 389 -66.19 -36.55 -52.99
C LEU A 389 -67.65 -36.00 -52.95
N ILE A 390 -67.91 -34.86 -53.59
CA ILE A 390 -69.28 -34.37 -53.84
C ILE A 390 -70.05 -35.28 -54.82
N LYS A 391 -69.39 -35.81 -55.86
CA LYS A 391 -70.02 -36.76 -56.79
C LYS A 391 -70.31 -38.10 -56.10
N ALA A 392 -69.33 -38.65 -55.38
CA ALA A 392 -69.46 -39.90 -54.62
C ALA A 392 -70.61 -39.86 -53.60
N SER A 393 -70.71 -38.78 -52.82
CA SER A 393 -71.78 -38.61 -51.81
C SER A 393 -73.17 -38.41 -52.42
N LYS A 394 -73.27 -37.69 -53.56
CA LYS A 394 -74.52 -37.62 -54.35
C LYS A 394 -74.90 -38.99 -54.92
N TYR A 395 -73.94 -39.75 -55.45
CA TYR A 395 -74.17 -41.08 -56.02
C TYR A 395 -74.65 -42.06 -54.96
N LEU A 396 -73.99 -42.13 -53.81
CA LEU A 396 -74.43 -42.95 -52.67
C LEU A 396 -75.87 -42.59 -52.26
N ARG A 397 -76.20 -41.31 -52.15
CA ARG A 397 -77.57 -40.86 -51.83
C ARG A 397 -78.58 -41.26 -52.90
N ALA A 398 -78.21 -41.21 -54.19
CA ALA A 398 -79.07 -41.64 -55.29
C ALA A 398 -79.32 -43.16 -55.25
N THR A 399 -78.29 -43.95 -54.93
CA THR A 399 -78.38 -45.40 -54.72
C THR A 399 -79.25 -45.75 -53.51
N THR A 400 -79.08 -45.11 -52.35
CA THR A 400 -79.96 -45.36 -51.19
C THR A 400 -81.42 -44.95 -51.46
N LEU A 401 -81.67 -43.91 -52.27
CA LEU A 401 -83.03 -43.58 -52.71
C LEU A 401 -83.59 -44.62 -53.69
N PHE A 402 -82.75 -45.21 -54.55
CA PHE A 402 -83.12 -46.29 -55.46
C PHE A 402 -83.47 -47.58 -54.69
N GLU A 403 -82.65 -47.94 -53.71
CA GLU A 403 -82.84 -49.12 -52.83
C GLU A 403 -84.10 -49.01 -51.96
N ASN A 404 -84.50 -47.78 -51.60
CA ASN A 404 -85.77 -47.48 -50.91
C ASN A 404 -86.97 -47.28 -51.87
N GLU A 405 -86.85 -47.69 -53.13
CA GLU A 405 -87.88 -47.56 -54.18
C GLU A 405 -88.31 -46.10 -54.50
N GLU A 406 -87.58 -45.09 -54.01
CA GLU A 406 -87.82 -43.66 -54.28
C GLU A 406 -87.30 -43.23 -55.66
N TYR A 407 -87.56 -44.05 -56.69
CA TYR A 407 -86.98 -44.00 -58.03
C TYR A 407 -86.99 -42.61 -58.67
N VAL A 408 -88.07 -41.83 -58.52
CA VAL A 408 -88.15 -40.46 -59.07
C VAL A 408 -87.08 -39.54 -58.47
N LYS A 409 -86.82 -39.64 -57.16
CA LYS A 409 -85.79 -38.87 -56.45
C LYS A 409 -84.39 -39.37 -56.80
N ALA A 410 -84.21 -40.69 -56.90
CA ALA A 410 -82.96 -41.30 -57.35
C ALA A 410 -82.58 -40.84 -58.77
N ILE A 411 -83.49 -40.97 -59.74
CA ILE A 411 -83.31 -40.50 -61.13
C ILE A 411 -82.96 -39.01 -61.17
N ALA A 412 -83.57 -38.18 -60.33
CA ALA A 412 -83.27 -36.75 -60.28
C ALA A 412 -81.82 -36.47 -59.87
N ILE A 413 -81.27 -37.21 -58.89
CA ILE A 413 -79.87 -37.05 -58.47
C ILE A 413 -78.89 -37.68 -59.47
N PHE A 414 -79.15 -38.91 -59.96
CA PHE A 414 -78.33 -39.54 -61.02
C PHE A 414 -78.21 -38.66 -62.27
N LYS A 415 -79.27 -37.94 -62.66
CA LYS A 415 -79.20 -36.95 -63.77
C LYS A 415 -78.19 -35.82 -63.52
N THR A 416 -77.99 -35.41 -62.26
CA THR A 416 -77.00 -34.38 -61.91
C THR A 416 -75.56 -34.90 -61.82
N LEU A 417 -75.37 -36.21 -61.94
CA LEU A 417 -74.07 -36.88 -61.93
C LEU A 417 -73.51 -37.15 -63.33
N GLY A 418 -74.34 -37.03 -64.38
CA GLY A 418 -73.90 -37.22 -65.76
C GLY A 418 -73.39 -38.64 -66.00
N ASP A 419 -72.12 -38.76 -66.37
CA ASP A 419 -71.46 -40.03 -66.70
C ASP A 419 -70.58 -40.56 -65.54
N TYR A 420 -70.80 -40.06 -64.32
CA TYR A 420 -70.13 -40.57 -63.11
C TYR A 420 -70.68 -41.94 -62.70
N GLU A 421 -69.79 -42.93 -62.56
CA GLU A 421 -70.13 -44.34 -62.28
C GLU A 421 -71.21 -44.89 -63.24
N ASP A 422 -72.08 -45.81 -62.78
CA ASP A 422 -73.15 -46.39 -63.60
C ASP A 422 -74.42 -45.53 -63.68
N SER A 423 -74.36 -44.24 -63.33
CA SER A 423 -75.53 -43.35 -63.14
C SER A 423 -76.53 -43.38 -64.31
N GLN A 424 -76.06 -43.41 -65.57
CA GLN A 424 -76.93 -43.51 -66.74
C GLN A 424 -77.68 -44.85 -66.84
N ALA A 425 -77.06 -45.96 -66.42
CA ALA A 425 -77.72 -47.27 -66.38
C ALA A 425 -78.79 -47.32 -65.29
N ARG A 426 -78.48 -46.80 -64.08
CA ARG A 426 -79.44 -46.70 -62.96
C ARG A 426 -80.66 -45.87 -63.30
N ILE A 427 -80.50 -44.80 -64.08
CA ILE A 427 -81.63 -44.00 -64.57
C ILE A 427 -82.59 -44.84 -65.43
N GLN A 428 -82.10 -45.76 -66.27
CA GLN A 428 -82.97 -46.61 -67.10
C GLN A 428 -83.59 -47.74 -66.29
N GLU A 429 -82.83 -48.35 -65.38
CA GLU A 429 -83.33 -49.41 -64.49
C GLU A 429 -84.47 -48.90 -63.59
N ALA A 430 -84.29 -47.74 -62.95
CA ALA A 430 -85.30 -47.08 -62.12
C ALA A 430 -86.59 -46.78 -62.90
N ARG A 431 -86.49 -46.35 -64.17
CA ARG A 431 -87.66 -46.10 -65.03
C ARG A 431 -88.42 -47.39 -65.36
N ARG A 432 -87.71 -48.51 -65.58
CA ARG A 432 -88.35 -49.81 -65.82
C ARG A 432 -89.11 -50.25 -64.57
N LEU A 433 -88.45 -50.23 -63.42
CA LEU A 433 -89.04 -50.64 -62.14
C LEU A 433 -90.28 -49.80 -61.78
N MET A 434 -90.25 -48.47 -61.98
CA MET A 434 -91.43 -47.62 -61.82
C MET A 434 -92.63 -48.12 -62.64
N HIS A 435 -92.42 -48.43 -63.93
CA HIS A 435 -93.48 -48.87 -64.85
C HIS A 435 -93.93 -50.33 -64.59
N GLU A 436 -93.12 -51.12 -63.89
CA GLU A 436 -93.47 -52.45 -63.37
C GLU A 436 -94.25 -52.37 -62.04
N THR A 437 -94.16 -51.25 -61.31
CA THR A 437 -94.87 -51.01 -60.03
C THR A 437 -96.16 -50.21 -60.13
N GLU A 438 -96.46 -49.55 -61.26
CA GLU A 438 -97.77 -48.95 -61.49
C GLU A 438 -98.84 -50.06 -61.54
N PRO A 439 -99.84 -50.07 -60.65
CA PRO A 439 -100.95 -51.01 -60.79
C PRO A 439 -101.69 -50.67 -62.08
N ALA A 440 -101.84 -51.65 -62.97
CA ALA A 440 -102.60 -51.45 -64.20
C ALA A 440 -104.04 -51.02 -63.84
N GLU A 441 -104.40 -49.77 -64.17
CA GLU A 441 -105.80 -49.36 -64.18
C GLU A 441 -106.53 -50.26 -65.18
N GLU A 442 -107.36 -51.17 -64.66
CA GLU A 442 -108.15 -52.07 -65.49
C GLU A 442 -109.09 -51.25 -66.38
N GLY A 443 -108.73 -51.09 -67.66
CA GLY A 443 -109.61 -50.53 -68.66
C GLY A 443 -110.88 -51.37 -68.77
N LYS A 444 -111.97 -50.85 -68.21
CA LYS A 444 -113.33 -51.37 -68.37
C LYS A 444 -114.18 -50.33 -69.11
N GLU A 445 -114.39 -50.65 -70.38
CA GLU A 445 -115.48 -50.27 -71.31
C GLU A 445 -116.31 -49.01 -70.99
#